data_AF-A0AAV0B4Z9-F1
#
_entry.id   AF-A0AAV0B4Z9-F1
#
_cell.length_a   1.000
_cell.length_b   1.000
_cell.length_c   1.000
_cell.angle_alpha   90.00
_cell.angle_beta   90.00
_cell.angle_gamma   90.00
#
_symmetry.space_group_name_H-M   'P 1'
#
loop_
_entity.id
_entity.type
_entity.pdbx_description
1 polymer ?
#
loop_
_entity_poly.entity_id
_entity_poly.type
_entity_poly.pdbx_seq_one_letter_code
_entity_poly.pdbx_strand_id
1 'polypeptide(L)'
;MENRCVKLQLELEEEGALDEGKIDRRVDELRQKLMKEDFKRERGTLKPHETHELAAMKVQENKKFCSSIKVNASYIEGEAFDNELQAERCLKAIKERQRIESKQEQRAAKMQEEGEDRAKLCQEELANQGKYSQRSFNSSKLHHSQHPRPRTPQSERDIERRSRDDSFCNSNGLKDQMKSPPVANDQPSRQPEAVGRVYPDCMPLVGPWD
;
A
#
# COMPACT_ATOMS: atom_id res chain seq x y z
N MET A 1 -12.97 -41.12 26.60
CA MET A 1 -14.34 -41.35 27.09
C MET A 1 -15.12 -42.29 26.16
N GLU A 2 -15.38 -41.90 24.91
CA GLU A 2 -16.33 -42.60 24.02
C GLU A 2 -16.00 -44.07 23.75
N ASN A 3 -14.73 -44.41 23.53
CA ASN A 3 -14.31 -45.81 23.33
C ASN A 3 -14.67 -46.74 24.50
N ARG A 4 -14.84 -46.24 25.74
CA ARG A 4 -15.29 -47.06 26.88
C ARG A 4 -16.80 -47.24 26.87
N CYS A 5 -17.55 -46.25 26.39
CA CYS A 5 -19.01 -46.31 26.27
C CYS A 5 -19.42 -47.31 25.17
N VAL A 6 -18.74 -47.27 24.02
CA VAL A 6 -18.97 -48.21 22.91
C VAL A 6 -18.67 -49.66 23.30
N LYS A 7 -17.61 -49.90 24.08
CA LYS A 7 -17.29 -51.24 24.59
C LYS A 7 -18.39 -51.78 25.50
N LEU A 8 -18.85 -50.96 26.45
CA LEU A 8 -19.94 -51.34 27.36
C LEU A 8 -21.23 -51.64 26.58
N GLN A 9 -21.54 -50.83 25.57
CA GLN A 9 -22.72 -51.06 24.73
C GLN A 9 -22.65 -52.42 24.03
N LEU A 10 -21.53 -52.74 23.39
CA LEU A 10 -21.32 -54.04 22.73
C LEU A 10 -21.41 -55.23 23.69
N GLU A 11 -20.81 -55.11 24.89
CA GLU A 11 -20.88 -56.16 25.92
C GLU A 11 -22.34 -56.43 26.35
N LEU A 12 -23.14 -55.38 26.51
CA LEU A 12 -24.55 -55.50 26.93
C LEU A 12 -25.47 -55.98 25.79
N GLU A 13 -25.15 -55.65 24.54
CA GLU A 13 -25.84 -56.16 23.34
C GLU A 13 -25.54 -57.65 23.12
N GLU A 14 -24.27 -58.07 23.31
CA GLU A 14 -23.84 -59.46 23.15
C GLU A 14 -24.38 -60.38 24.26
N GLU A 15 -24.51 -59.87 25.50
CA GLU A 15 -25.18 -60.59 26.59
C GLU A 15 -26.69 -60.77 26.37
N GLY A 16 -27.30 -59.99 25.47
CA GLY A 16 -28.70 -60.16 25.01
C GLY A 16 -29.78 -60.09 26.10
N ALA A 17 -29.42 -59.72 27.33
CA ALA A 17 -30.28 -59.82 28.52
C ALA A 17 -31.04 -58.54 28.86
N LEU A 18 -30.80 -57.45 28.11
CA LEU A 18 -31.29 -56.12 28.43
C LEU A 18 -32.02 -55.48 27.24
N ASP A 19 -33.13 -54.82 27.57
CA ASP A 19 -33.86 -53.95 26.67
C ASP A 19 -33.01 -52.72 26.30
N GLU A 20 -33.13 -52.24 25.05
CA GLU A 20 -32.33 -51.13 24.50
C GLU A 20 -32.33 -49.90 25.42
N GLY A 21 -33.49 -49.54 25.97
CA GLY A 21 -33.61 -48.40 26.88
C GLY A 21 -32.89 -48.55 28.23
N LYS A 22 -32.50 -49.77 28.63
CA LYS A 22 -31.68 -50.02 29.82
C LYS A 22 -30.18 -50.00 29.50
N ILE A 23 -29.82 -50.36 28.28
CA ILE A 23 -28.44 -50.26 27.76
C ILE A 23 -28.07 -48.78 27.69
N ASP A 24 -28.92 -47.95 27.09
CA ASP A 24 -28.71 -46.50 26.97
C ASP A 24 -28.51 -45.83 28.33
N ARG A 25 -29.33 -46.15 29.32
CA ARG A 25 -29.21 -45.59 30.69
C ARG A 25 -27.86 -45.94 31.33
N ARG A 26 -27.38 -47.18 31.16
CA ARG A 26 -26.09 -47.61 31.72
C ARG A 26 -24.91 -46.96 31.00
N VAL A 27 -25.02 -46.80 29.68
CA VAL A 27 -24.02 -46.08 28.89
C VAL A 27 -23.98 -44.60 29.27
N ASP A 28 -25.14 -43.96 29.46
CA ASP A 28 -25.23 -42.56 29.91
C ASP A 28 -24.71 -42.37 31.34
N GLU A 29 -25.01 -43.28 32.25
CA GLU A 29 -24.44 -43.27 33.60
C GLU A 29 -22.91 -43.39 33.56
N LEU A 30 -22.38 -44.27 32.71
CA LEU A 30 -20.93 -44.41 32.51
C LEU A 30 -20.35 -43.13 31.91
N ARG A 31 -21.01 -42.54 30.91
CA ARG A 31 -20.61 -41.28 30.27
C ARG A 31 -20.51 -40.17 31.31
N GLN A 32 -21.53 -40.01 32.16
CA GLN A 32 -21.52 -39.02 33.25
C GLN A 32 -20.42 -39.26 34.29
N LYS A 33 -20.14 -40.53 34.65
CA LYS A 33 -19.04 -40.87 35.57
C LYS A 33 -17.68 -40.51 34.99
N LEU A 34 -17.43 -40.89 33.74
CA LEU A 34 -16.18 -40.58 33.04
C LEU A 34 -16.00 -39.06 32.85
N MET A 35 -17.06 -38.32 32.51
CA MET A 35 -17.01 -36.86 32.47
C MET A 35 -16.54 -36.27 33.81
N LYS A 36 -17.12 -36.73 34.93
CA LYS A 36 -16.73 -36.26 36.27
C LYS A 36 -15.28 -36.61 36.63
N GLU A 37 -14.76 -37.74 36.16
CA GLU A 37 -13.37 -38.13 36.36
C GLU A 37 -12.40 -37.29 35.51
N ASP A 38 -12.76 -37.01 34.26
CA ASP A 38 -11.96 -36.16 33.36
C ASP A 38 -11.89 -34.72 33.90
N PHE A 39 -13.02 -34.17 34.36
CA PHE A 39 -13.04 -32.86 35.04
C PHE A 39 -12.21 -32.84 36.34
N LYS A 40 -12.07 -33.97 37.04
CA LYS A 40 -11.21 -34.06 38.23
C LYS A 40 -9.72 -34.16 37.88
N ARG A 41 -9.38 -34.82 36.76
CA ARG A 41 -8.00 -34.90 36.26
C ARG A 41 -7.49 -33.56 35.75
N GLU A 42 -8.33 -32.81 35.04
CA GLU A 42 -7.98 -31.46 34.58
C GLU A 42 -7.85 -30.46 35.73
N ARG A 43 -8.55 -30.71 36.85
CA ARG A 43 -8.45 -29.94 38.10
C ARG A 43 -7.43 -30.49 39.09
N GLY A 44 -6.40 -31.20 38.63
CA GLY A 44 -5.20 -31.34 39.46
C GLY A 44 -4.81 -29.93 39.93
N THR A 45 -4.68 -29.71 41.23
CA THR A 45 -4.26 -28.43 41.81
C THR A 45 -2.90 -28.08 41.21
N LEU A 46 -2.92 -27.28 40.14
CA LEU A 46 -1.74 -26.71 39.52
C LEU A 46 -0.98 -26.00 40.63
N LYS A 47 0.30 -26.31 40.74
CA LYS A 47 1.14 -25.58 41.68
C LYS A 47 1.16 -24.11 41.24
N PRO A 48 1.32 -23.15 42.16
CA PRO A 48 1.34 -21.73 41.80
C PRO A 48 2.35 -21.39 40.68
N HIS A 49 3.51 -22.07 40.63
CA HIS A 49 4.50 -21.88 39.57
C HIS A 49 4.03 -22.39 38.20
N GLU A 50 3.36 -23.54 38.15
CA GLU A 50 2.81 -24.13 36.92
C GLU A 50 1.73 -23.21 36.30
N THR A 51 1.03 -22.46 37.15
CA THR A 51 -0.01 -21.51 36.70
C THR A 51 0.60 -20.33 35.93
N HIS A 52 1.74 -19.81 36.39
CA HIS A 52 2.47 -18.74 35.69
C HIS A 52 3.08 -19.23 34.38
N GLU A 53 3.64 -20.44 34.37
CA GLU A 53 4.19 -21.06 33.17
C GLU A 53 3.11 -21.30 32.11
N LEU A 54 1.96 -21.84 32.50
CA LEU A 54 0.81 -22.02 31.61
C LEU A 54 0.30 -20.69 31.06
N ALA A 55 0.23 -19.64 31.89
CA ALA A 55 -0.16 -18.31 31.43
C ALA A 55 0.86 -17.77 30.41
N ALA A 56 2.16 -17.91 30.66
CA ALA A 56 3.21 -17.49 29.74
C ALA A 56 3.16 -18.26 28.41
N MET A 57 2.96 -19.58 28.45
CA MET A 57 2.80 -20.40 27.25
C MET A 57 1.58 -19.98 26.43
N LYS A 58 0.43 -19.74 27.07
CA LYS A 58 -0.78 -19.26 26.39
C LYS A 58 -0.57 -17.89 25.75
N VAL A 59 0.11 -16.97 26.42
CA VAL A 59 0.47 -15.67 25.85
C VAL A 59 1.37 -15.84 24.62
N GLN A 60 2.33 -16.76 24.67
CA GLN A 60 3.21 -17.04 23.53
C GLN A 60 2.45 -17.69 22.35
N GLU A 61 1.55 -18.61 22.62
CA GLU A 61 0.69 -19.24 21.62
C GLU A 61 -0.24 -18.23 20.97
N ASN A 62 -0.91 -17.38 21.75
CA ASN A 62 -1.74 -16.30 21.24
C ASN A 62 -0.94 -15.33 20.36
N LYS A 63 0.30 -15.00 20.71
CA LYS A 63 1.17 -14.17 19.86
C LYS A 63 1.44 -14.82 18.50
N LYS A 64 1.70 -16.13 18.48
CA LYS A 64 1.90 -16.89 17.23
C LYS A 64 0.63 -16.92 16.39
N PHE A 65 -0.52 -17.11 17.05
CA PHE A 65 -1.82 -17.07 16.40
C PHE A 65 -2.13 -15.69 15.80
N CYS A 66 -2.01 -14.61 16.57
CA CYS A 66 -2.22 -13.25 16.06
C CYS A 66 -1.29 -12.94 14.87
N SER A 67 -0.03 -13.39 14.93
CA SER A 67 0.90 -13.25 13.82
C SER A 67 0.46 -14.02 12.57
N SER A 68 -0.15 -15.20 12.70
CA SER A 68 -0.60 -15.99 11.55
C SER A 68 -1.80 -15.38 10.86
N ILE A 69 -2.73 -14.80 11.63
CA ILE A 69 -3.91 -14.08 11.09
C ILE A 69 -3.64 -12.60 10.77
N LYS A 70 -2.37 -12.15 10.86
CA LYS A 70 -1.94 -10.78 10.60
C LYS A 70 -2.69 -9.72 11.41
N VAL A 71 -3.08 -10.06 12.63
CA VAL A 71 -3.61 -9.08 13.58
C VAL A 71 -2.46 -8.21 14.08
N ASN A 72 -2.67 -6.90 14.06
CA ASN A 72 -1.68 -5.94 14.53
C ASN A 72 -1.38 -6.16 16.02
N ALA A 73 -0.11 -6.07 16.42
CA ALA A 73 0.29 -6.19 17.82
C ALA A 73 -0.34 -5.10 18.72
N SER A 74 -0.72 -3.97 18.14
CA SER A 74 -1.39 -2.86 18.80
C SER A 74 -2.92 -2.95 18.78
N TYR A 75 -3.49 -4.05 18.26
CA TYR A 75 -4.93 -4.25 18.21
C TYR A 75 -5.48 -4.49 19.61
N ILE A 76 -6.41 -3.65 20.04
CA ILE A 76 -7.10 -3.76 21.32
C ILE A 76 -8.55 -4.14 21.03
N GLU A 77 -9.01 -5.26 21.59
CA GLU A 77 -10.39 -5.69 21.46
C GLU A 77 -11.33 -4.61 22.02
N GLY A 78 -12.38 -4.26 21.27
CA GLY A 78 -13.34 -3.23 21.68
C GLY A 78 -12.95 -1.79 21.31
N GLU A 79 -11.69 -1.53 20.93
CA GLU A 79 -11.21 -0.20 20.51
C GLU A 79 -12.00 0.34 19.30
N ALA A 80 -12.52 -0.56 18.47
CA ALA A 80 -13.37 -0.20 17.34
C ALA A 80 -14.72 0.42 17.74
N PHE A 81 -15.15 0.34 19.00
CA PHE A 81 -16.42 0.93 19.47
C PHE A 81 -16.22 2.20 20.30
N ASP A 82 -14.98 2.62 20.52
CA ASP A 82 -14.69 3.87 21.23
C ASP A 82 -14.93 5.06 20.30
N ASN A 83 -16.02 5.77 20.55
CA ASN A 83 -16.46 6.92 19.75
C ASN A 83 -15.42 8.05 19.75
N GLU A 84 -14.72 8.28 20.87
CA GLU A 84 -13.74 9.37 20.99
C GLU A 84 -12.51 9.06 20.13
N LEU A 85 -12.04 7.81 20.18
CA LEU A 85 -10.90 7.38 19.40
C LEU A 85 -11.20 7.36 17.89
N GLN A 86 -12.43 6.99 17.51
CA GLN A 86 -12.87 7.09 16.12
C GLN A 86 -12.88 8.55 15.64
N ALA A 87 -13.43 9.46 16.43
CA ALA A 87 -13.46 10.88 16.10
C ALA A 87 -12.03 11.44 15.92
N GLU A 88 -11.10 11.06 16.80
CA GLU A 88 -9.69 11.46 16.68
C GLU A 88 -9.04 10.92 15.39
N ARG A 89 -9.29 9.64 15.05
CA ARG A 89 -8.79 9.02 13.80
C ARG A 89 -9.35 9.72 12.56
N CYS A 90 -10.64 10.06 12.57
CA CYS A 90 -11.28 10.83 11.50
C CYS A 90 -10.66 12.24 11.35
N LEU A 91 -10.47 12.96 12.45
CA LEU A 91 -9.85 14.29 12.44
C LEU A 91 -8.40 14.24 11.93
N LYS A 92 -7.62 13.24 12.35
CA LYS A 92 -6.24 13.02 11.84
C LYS A 92 -6.24 12.78 10.33
N ALA A 93 -7.17 11.96 9.81
CA ALA A 93 -7.28 11.68 8.39
C ALA A 93 -7.63 12.94 7.57
N ILE A 94 -8.57 13.77 8.05
CA ILE A 94 -8.94 15.04 7.41
C ILE A 94 -7.75 15.99 7.39
N LYS A 95 -7.04 16.14 8.51
CA LYS A 95 -5.88 17.02 8.62
C LYS A 95 -4.74 16.60 7.69
N GLU A 96 -4.46 15.30 7.59
CA GLU A 96 -3.42 14.82 6.67
C GLU A 96 -3.83 15.01 5.21
N ARG A 97 -5.11 14.80 4.86
CA ARG A 97 -5.63 15.11 3.53
C ARG A 97 -5.43 16.59 3.18
N GLN A 98 -5.83 17.52 4.05
CA GLN A 98 -5.63 18.96 3.85
C GLN A 98 -4.14 19.32 3.67
N ARG A 99 -3.25 18.64 4.41
CA ARG A 99 -1.80 18.83 4.27
C ARG A 99 -1.28 18.33 2.92
N ILE A 100 -1.82 17.22 2.41
CA ILE A 100 -1.46 16.69 1.11
C ILE A 100 -2.00 17.61 0.00
N GLU A 101 -3.25 18.05 0.09
CA GLU A 101 -3.89 18.96 -0.88
C GLU A 101 -3.14 20.30 -0.95
N SER A 102 -2.87 20.95 0.18
CA SER A 102 -2.08 22.20 0.20
C SER A 102 -0.68 22.05 -0.40
N LYS A 103 -0.01 20.91 -0.17
CA LYS A 103 1.28 20.61 -0.83
C LYS A 103 1.13 20.42 -2.34
N GLN A 104 0.04 19.80 -2.79
CA GLN A 104 -0.23 19.62 -4.22
C GLN A 104 -0.55 20.95 -4.89
N GLU A 105 -1.37 21.79 -4.26
CA GLU A 105 -1.69 23.14 -4.73
C GLU A 105 -0.43 24.02 -4.83
N GLN A 106 0.43 24.00 -3.81
CA GLN A 106 1.71 24.73 -3.86
C GLN A 106 2.61 24.26 -5.01
N ARG A 107 2.63 22.95 -5.29
CA ARG A 107 3.38 22.41 -6.43
C ARG A 107 2.75 22.79 -7.77
N ALA A 108 1.43 22.75 -7.86
CA ALA A 108 0.69 23.13 -9.06
C ALA A 108 0.88 24.62 -9.38
N ALA A 109 0.81 25.50 -8.37
CA ALA A 109 1.04 26.93 -8.52
C ALA A 109 2.46 27.23 -9.01
N LYS A 110 3.48 26.59 -8.42
CA LYS A 110 4.88 26.74 -8.89
C LYS A 110 5.06 26.26 -10.34
N MET A 111 4.46 25.12 -10.69
CA MET A 111 4.51 24.60 -12.06
C MET A 111 3.81 25.53 -13.06
N GLN A 112 2.71 26.19 -12.66
CA GLN A 112 2.02 27.17 -13.49
C GLN A 112 2.87 28.42 -13.68
N GLU A 113 3.44 28.97 -12.61
CA GLU A 113 4.33 30.14 -12.67
C GLU A 113 5.56 29.87 -13.56
N GLU A 114 6.24 28.74 -13.35
CA GLU A 114 7.37 28.31 -14.20
C GLU A 114 6.95 28.10 -15.66
N GLY A 115 5.73 27.58 -15.88
CA GLY A 115 5.16 27.39 -17.21
C GLY A 115 4.85 28.71 -17.92
N GLU A 116 4.28 29.68 -17.21
CA GLU A 116 3.99 31.02 -17.71
C GLU A 116 5.27 31.78 -18.05
N ASP A 117 6.27 31.73 -17.18
CA ASP A 117 7.57 32.39 -17.42
C ASP A 117 8.32 31.75 -18.59
N ARG A 118 8.27 30.43 -18.71
CA ARG A 118 8.81 29.72 -19.88
C ARG A 118 8.06 30.08 -21.17
N ALA A 119 6.74 30.24 -21.12
CA ALA A 119 5.95 30.66 -22.27
C ALA A 119 6.29 32.09 -22.71
N LYS A 120 6.47 33.02 -21.77
CA LYS A 120 6.92 34.40 -22.06
C LYS A 120 8.30 34.41 -22.72
N LEU A 121 9.25 33.64 -22.20
CA LEU A 121 10.60 33.53 -22.77
C LEU A 121 10.55 33.00 -24.21
N CYS A 122 9.74 31.97 -24.47
CA CYS A 122 9.58 31.40 -25.80
C CYS A 122 8.91 32.40 -26.79
N GLN A 123 7.91 33.16 -26.34
CA GLN A 123 7.30 34.22 -27.16
C GLN A 123 8.31 35.32 -27.51
N GLU A 124 9.15 35.74 -26.55
CA GLU A 124 10.19 36.73 -26.78
C GLU A 124 11.25 36.23 -27.77
N GLU A 125 11.70 34.98 -27.64
CA GLU A 125 12.61 34.34 -28.60
C GLU A 125 12.04 34.29 -30.01
N LEU A 126 10.77 33.89 -30.18
CA LEU A 126 10.09 33.87 -31.48
C LEU A 126 9.97 35.27 -32.08
N ALA A 127 9.64 36.29 -31.27
CA ALA A 127 9.57 37.68 -31.70
C ALA A 127 10.94 38.21 -32.14
N ASN A 128 12.02 37.83 -31.45
CA ASN A 128 13.39 38.21 -31.80
C ASN A 128 13.89 37.50 -33.07
N GLN A 129 13.55 36.23 -33.29
CA GLN A 129 13.84 35.53 -34.55
C GLN A 129 13.12 36.17 -35.74
N GLY A 130 11.86 36.59 -35.57
CA GLY A 130 11.11 37.31 -36.61
C GLY A 130 11.78 38.63 -37.02
N LYS A 131 12.31 39.39 -36.06
CA LYS A 131 13.07 40.62 -36.33
C LYS A 131 14.39 40.34 -37.05
N TYR A 132 15.10 39.27 -36.70
CA TYR A 132 16.36 38.89 -37.33
C TYR A 132 16.15 38.42 -38.79
N SER A 133 15.07 37.68 -39.05
CA SER A 133 14.67 37.22 -40.39
C SER A 133 14.23 38.37 -41.30
N GLN A 134 13.49 39.35 -40.80
CA GLN A 134 13.14 40.55 -41.60
C GLN A 134 14.38 41.41 -41.91
N ARG A 135 15.33 41.52 -40.98
CA ARG A 135 16.58 42.26 -41.18
C ARG A 135 17.50 41.57 -42.20
N SER A 136 17.56 40.24 -42.18
CA SER A 136 18.32 39.45 -43.16
C SER A 136 17.66 39.41 -44.55
N PHE A 137 16.33 39.44 -44.64
CA PHE A 137 15.60 39.56 -45.90
C PHE A 137 15.75 40.95 -46.55
N ASN A 138 15.70 42.01 -45.75
CA ASN A 138 15.92 43.38 -46.24
C ASN A 138 17.39 43.64 -46.63
N SER A 139 18.36 43.03 -45.93
CA SER A 139 19.78 43.14 -46.33
C SER A 139 20.09 42.35 -47.60
N SER A 140 19.49 41.17 -47.79
CA SER A 140 19.66 40.39 -49.02
C SER A 140 19.00 41.03 -50.25
N LYS A 141 17.94 41.84 -50.07
CA LYS A 141 17.38 42.71 -51.13
C LYS A 141 18.32 43.85 -51.55
N LEU A 142 19.18 44.34 -50.66
CA LEU A 142 20.18 45.38 -50.95
C LEU A 142 21.46 44.84 -51.60
N HIS A 143 21.76 43.55 -51.44
CA HIS A 143 22.99 42.91 -51.93
C HIS A 143 22.85 42.12 -53.25
N HIS A 144 21.74 42.28 -54.01
CA HIS A 144 21.55 41.62 -55.31
C HIS A 144 22.16 42.37 -56.52
N SER A 145 23.06 43.34 -56.29
CA SER A 145 23.76 44.08 -57.36
C SER A 145 25.29 43.90 -57.31
N GLN A 146 25.78 42.70 -56.99
CA GLN A 146 27.17 42.35 -57.29
C GLN A 146 27.25 40.98 -57.96
N HIS A 147 27.86 40.98 -59.14
CA HIS A 147 28.14 39.83 -59.99
C HIS A 147 28.73 38.65 -59.20
N PRO A 148 28.37 37.39 -59.54
CA PRO A 148 29.07 36.24 -58.99
C PRO A 148 30.52 36.29 -59.48
N ARG A 149 31.48 36.40 -58.55
CA ARG A 149 32.89 36.18 -58.87
C ARG A 149 33.08 34.70 -59.26
N PRO A 150 33.94 34.40 -60.25
CA PRO A 150 34.21 33.01 -60.64
C PRO A 150 34.78 32.23 -59.46
N ARG A 151 34.28 31.00 -59.26
CA ARG A 151 34.81 30.05 -58.28
C ARG A 151 36.26 29.74 -58.64
N THR A 152 37.18 30.07 -57.74
CA THR A 152 38.54 29.51 -57.77
C THR A 152 38.51 28.03 -57.38
N PRO A 153 39.42 27.19 -57.89
CA PRO A 153 39.49 25.78 -57.53
C PRO A 153 39.73 25.63 -56.03
N GLN A 154 39.00 24.70 -55.41
CA GLN A 154 39.18 24.34 -54.01
C GLN A 154 40.60 23.81 -53.81
N SER A 155 41.39 24.47 -52.95
CA SER A 155 42.57 23.83 -52.39
C SER A 155 42.11 22.74 -51.41
N GLU A 156 42.65 21.54 -51.53
CA GLU A 156 42.32 20.32 -50.76
C GLU A 156 42.61 20.39 -49.23
N ARG A 157 42.65 21.58 -48.61
CA ARG A 157 43.08 21.74 -47.21
C ARG A 157 41.99 22.08 -46.19
N ASP A 158 40.72 22.17 -46.57
CA ASP A 158 39.66 22.66 -45.65
C ASP A 158 38.59 21.63 -45.25
N ILE A 159 38.75 20.33 -45.58
CA ILE A 159 37.79 19.29 -45.16
C ILE A 159 38.07 18.76 -43.73
N GLU A 160 39.28 18.93 -43.19
CA GLU A 160 39.63 18.34 -41.88
C GLU A 160 39.28 19.18 -40.63
N ARG A 161 38.74 20.40 -40.78
CA ARG A 161 38.39 21.26 -39.63
C ARG A 161 36.94 21.22 -39.18
N ARG A 162 36.06 20.43 -39.81
CA ARG A 162 34.64 20.31 -39.42
C ARG A 162 34.28 19.04 -38.65
N SER A 163 35.26 18.21 -38.29
CA SER A 163 35.00 16.93 -37.63
C SER A 163 35.54 16.83 -36.20
N ARG A 164 35.90 17.95 -35.55
CA ARG A 164 36.64 17.91 -34.27
C ARG A 164 36.07 18.72 -33.10
N ASP A 165 34.89 19.31 -33.24
CA ASP A 165 34.28 20.14 -32.18
C ASP A 165 32.90 19.65 -31.71
N ASP A 166 32.61 18.35 -31.82
CA ASP A 166 31.48 17.69 -31.11
C ASP A 166 31.92 16.99 -29.81
N SER A 167 33.11 17.30 -29.31
CA SER A 167 33.68 16.68 -28.11
C SER A 167 34.04 17.70 -27.03
N PHE A 168 33.04 18.47 -26.57
CA PHE A 168 33.12 19.15 -25.27
C PHE A 168 31.77 19.17 -24.53
N CYS A 169 31.29 18.00 -24.16
CA CYS A 169 30.47 17.82 -22.96
C CYS A 169 31.22 16.86 -22.04
N ASN A 170 32.30 17.38 -21.46
CA ASN A 170 33.09 16.73 -20.44
C ASN A 170 32.22 16.54 -19.18
N SER A 171 32.06 15.28 -18.82
CA SER A 171 31.93 14.75 -17.48
C SER A 171 32.42 15.68 -16.36
N ASN A 172 31.63 15.83 -15.29
CA ASN A 172 31.97 15.19 -14.02
C ASN A 172 30.93 15.42 -12.91
N GLY A 173 30.49 14.30 -12.33
CA GLY A 173 30.33 14.18 -10.88
C GLY A 173 28.91 14.30 -10.34
N LEU A 174 28.28 13.18 -10.02
CA LEU A 174 28.16 12.71 -8.62
C LEU A 174 27.21 11.50 -8.55
N LYS A 175 27.80 10.38 -8.11
CA LYS A 175 27.32 9.51 -7.03
C LYS A 175 26.01 8.73 -7.21
N ASP A 176 26.21 7.41 -7.25
CA ASP A 176 25.62 6.46 -6.31
C ASP A 176 24.09 6.25 -6.28
N GLN A 177 23.74 4.98 -6.54
CA GLN A 177 22.54 4.27 -6.08
C GLN A 177 21.21 4.58 -6.78
N MET A 178 21.01 3.95 -7.93
CA MET A 178 19.67 3.56 -8.40
C MET A 178 19.66 2.07 -8.73
N LYS A 179 19.72 1.23 -7.68
CA LYS A 179 19.15 -0.12 -7.71
C LYS A 179 17.66 0.04 -7.47
N SER A 180 16.90 0.20 -8.54
CA SER A 180 15.45 0.05 -8.46
C SER A 180 15.15 -1.40 -8.05
N PRO A 181 14.33 -1.65 -7.02
CA PRO A 181 13.80 -2.99 -6.83
C PRO A 181 12.93 -3.39 -8.03
N PRO A 182 12.86 -4.67 -8.40
CA PRO A 182 11.95 -5.13 -9.44
C PRO A 182 10.51 -4.81 -9.02
N VAL A 183 9.80 -4.09 -9.88
CA VAL A 183 8.35 -3.90 -9.77
C VAL A 183 7.72 -5.27 -10.01
N ALA A 184 7.28 -5.93 -8.94
CA ALA A 184 6.43 -7.11 -9.02
C ALA A 184 5.12 -6.70 -9.69
N ASN A 185 4.93 -7.19 -10.91
CA ASN A 185 3.73 -7.00 -11.69
C ASN A 185 2.66 -7.98 -11.19
N ASP A 186 2.13 -7.76 -9.99
CA ASP A 186 0.93 -8.43 -9.49
C ASP A 186 -0.28 -7.57 -9.84
N GLN A 187 -0.77 -7.73 -11.07
CA GLN A 187 -2.15 -7.37 -11.40
C GLN A 187 -3.07 -8.53 -11.00
N PRO A 188 -3.91 -8.41 -9.96
CA PRO A 188 -5.17 -9.11 -9.96
C PRO A 188 -6.12 -8.37 -10.90
N SER A 189 -6.57 -9.09 -11.93
CA SER A 189 -7.67 -8.72 -12.82
C SER A 189 -8.92 -8.36 -12.02
N ARG A 190 -9.08 -7.07 -11.69
CA ARG A 190 -10.30 -6.56 -11.07
C ARG A 190 -11.17 -5.90 -12.14
N GLN A 191 -12.16 -6.67 -12.57
CA GLN A 191 -13.32 -6.22 -13.35
C GLN A 191 -13.91 -4.94 -12.73
N PRO A 192 -14.36 -3.95 -13.53
CA PRO A 192 -15.12 -2.84 -13.00
C PRO A 192 -16.57 -3.29 -12.81
N GLU A 193 -16.92 -3.81 -11.64
CA GLU A 193 -18.32 -3.89 -11.23
C GLU A 193 -18.74 -2.55 -10.62
N ALA A 194 -19.70 -1.93 -11.29
CA ALA A 194 -20.46 -0.80 -10.81
C ALA A 194 -21.19 -1.18 -9.51
N VAL A 195 -20.89 -0.48 -8.42
CA VAL A 195 -21.87 -0.21 -7.36
C VAL A 195 -21.39 1.01 -6.57
N GLY A 196 -22.18 2.08 -6.63
CA GLY A 196 -21.97 3.28 -5.84
C GLY A 196 -21.92 2.95 -4.35
N ARG A 197 -20.81 3.30 -3.70
CA ARG A 197 -20.81 3.63 -2.27
C ARG A 197 -20.59 5.11 -2.16
N VAL A 198 -21.71 5.83 -2.06
CA VAL A 198 -21.76 7.12 -1.39
C VAL A 198 -21.33 6.86 0.04
N TYR A 199 -20.10 7.20 0.40
CA TYR A 199 -19.77 7.36 1.81
C TYR A 199 -20.55 8.58 2.28
N PRO A 200 -21.40 8.48 3.31
CA PRO A 200 -21.95 9.68 3.92
C PRO A 200 -20.76 10.45 4.49
N ASP A 201 -20.62 11.69 4.03
CA ASP A 201 -19.76 12.68 4.64
C ASP A 201 -19.96 12.60 6.16
N CYS A 202 -18.87 12.44 6.90
CA CYS A 202 -18.87 12.62 8.34
C CYS A 202 -19.20 14.09 8.62
N MET A 203 -20.48 14.42 8.58
CA MET A 203 -20.98 15.72 8.98
C MET A 203 -20.77 15.88 10.49
N PRO A 204 -20.28 17.04 10.95
CA PRO A 204 -20.23 17.33 12.37
C PRO A 204 -21.66 17.44 12.91
N LEU A 205 -22.00 16.57 13.87
CA LEU A 205 -23.20 16.69 14.68
C LEU A 205 -23.10 17.97 15.51
N VAL A 206 -23.69 19.06 15.00
CA VAL A 206 -23.90 20.30 15.76
C VAL A 206 -25.40 20.50 15.91
N GLY A 207 -25.90 20.32 17.13
CA GLY A 207 -27.27 20.67 17.51
C GLY A 207 -27.57 20.27 18.96
N PRO A 208 -27.90 21.22 19.86
CA PRO A 208 -28.28 20.91 21.24
C PRO A 208 -29.71 20.37 21.29
N TRP A 209 -29.93 19.38 22.16
CA TRP A 209 -31.25 18.88 22.49
C TRP A 209 -31.75 19.68 23.70
N ASP A 210 -32.68 20.60 23.46
CA ASP A 210 -33.60 21.13 24.47
C ASP A 210 -34.81 20.20 24.61
#